data_AF-A0A401QPU2-F1
#
_entry.id   AF-A0A401QPU2-F1
#
_cell.length_a   1.000
_cell.length_b   1.000
_cell.length_c   1.000
_cell.angle_alpha   90.00
_cell.angle_beta   90.00
_cell.angle_gamma   90.00
#
_symmetry.space_group_name_H-M   'P 1'
#
loop_
_entity.id
_entity.type
_entity.pdbx_description
1 polymer ?
#
loop_
_entity_poly.entity_id
_entity_poly.type
_entity_poly.pdbx_seq_one_letter_code
_entity_poly.pdbx_strand_id
1 'polypeptide(L)'
;MDYGSVAMGYGSAAMGYGSVAMDHGSVAMGYGSVAMGYGSAAMGYGSAAMDYGSAAMDYGSAAMGSGSAGMGYGNTAMDYGSAAMGYGSVAMDYGSVAMDYGSAAMGYGSVAMDYGSAAMGYGSAAMGYGSAAMGYGSAAMVARLWAMVARLWAMVV
;
A
#
# COMPACT_ATOMS: atom_id res chain seq x y z
N MET A 1 2.50 8.68 -31.34
CA MET A 1 1.71 8.41 -30.14
C MET A 1 1.61 6.91 -30.03
N ASP A 2 2.18 6.33 -28.99
CA ASP A 2 2.12 4.90 -28.71
C ASP A 2 0.74 4.62 -28.08
N TYR A 3 -0.14 3.98 -28.85
CA TYR A 3 -1.48 3.60 -28.39
C TYR A 3 -1.37 2.31 -27.59
N GLY A 4 -2.11 2.22 -26.48
CA GLY A 4 -2.11 1.04 -25.61
C GLY A 4 -2.31 -0.26 -26.38
N SER A 5 -1.48 -1.25 -26.04
CA SER A 5 -1.59 -2.61 -26.55
C SER A 5 -2.41 -3.48 -25.60
N VAL A 6 -3.09 -4.50 -26.16
CA VAL A 6 -3.75 -5.54 -25.36
C VAL A 6 -3.01 -6.85 -25.58
N ALA A 7 -2.52 -7.46 -24.52
CA ALA A 7 -1.86 -8.76 -24.54
C ALA A 7 -2.62 -9.75 -23.64
N MET A 8 -2.84 -10.97 -24.14
CA MET A 8 -3.49 -12.05 -23.40
C MET A 8 -2.62 -13.30 -23.48
N GLY A 9 -2.58 -14.09 -22.42
CA GLY A 9 -1.80 -15.31 -22.30
C GLY A 9 -0.86 -15.31 -21.11
N TYR A 10 -0.39 -16.50 -20.76
CA TYR A 10 0.57 -16.70 -19.67
C TYR A 10 1.83 -15.85 -19.88
N GLY A 11 2.15 -14.99 -18.91
CA GLY A 11 3.30 -14.08 -18.97
C GLY A 11 3.18 -12.99 -20.03
N SER A 12 1.94 -12.62 -20.42
CA SER A 12 1.72 -11.57 -21.41
C SER A 12 2.29 -10.22 -20.96
N ALA A 13 2.81 -9.43 -21.91
CA ALA A 13 3.34 -8.10 -21.63
C ALA A 13 2.74 -7.09 -22.60
N ALA A 14 2.20 -6.00 -22.07
CA ALA A 14 1.66 -4.88 -22.83
C ALA A 14 2.35 -3.59 -22.41
N MET A 15 2.71 -2.76 -23.40
CA MET A 15 3.32 -1.44 -23.17
C MET A 15 2.53 -0.37 -23.93
N GLY A 16 2.52 0.86 -23.39
CA GLY A 16 1.87 2.01 -24.01
C GLY A 16 0.81 2.67 -23.11
N TYR A 17 0.25 3.78 -23.58
CA TYR A 17 -0.83 4.49 -22.87
C TYR A 17 -2.10 3.63 -22.82
N GLY A 18 -2.57 3.28 -21.62
CA GLY A 18 -3.75 2.41 -21.44
C GLY A 18 -3.50 0.97 -21.88
N SER A 19 -2.26 0.49 -21.79
CA SER A 19 -1.92 -0.91 -22.09
C SER A 19 -2.64 -1.87 -21.13
N VAL A 20 -3.07 -3.02 -21.64
CA VAL A 20 -3.77 -4.05 -20.86
C VAL A 20 -3.10 -5.40 -21.06
N ALA A 21 -2.67 -6.03 -19.97
CA ALA A 21 -2.15 -7.39 -19.97
C ALA A 21 -3.04 -8.29 -19.10
N MET A 22 -3.38 -9.48 -19.59
CA MET A 22 -4.26 -10.43 -18.89
C MET A 22 -3.58 -11.79 -18.72
N ASP A 23 -4.10 -12.56 -17.75
CA ASP A 23 -3.67 -13.89 -17.33
C ASP A 23 -2.48 -13.94 -16.36
N HIS A 24 -2.12 -15.15 -15.93
CA HIS A 24 -1.10 -15.41 -14.92
C HIS A 24 0.26 -14.77 -15.30
N GLY A 25 0.81 -13.97 -14.39
CA GLY A 25 2.09 -13.29 -14.56
C GLY A 25 2.08 -12.17 -15.61
N SER A 26 0.92 -11.61 -15.93
CA SER A 26 0.78 -10.52 -16.89
C SER A 26 1.46 -9.23 -16.41
N VAL A 27 2.05 -8.47 -17.34
CA VAL A 27 2.73 -7.20 -17.04
C VAL A 27 2.24 -6.10 -17.97
N ALA A 28 1.69 -5.03 -17.41
CA ALA A 28 1.27 -3.85 -18.16
C ALA A 28 2.13 -2.64 -17.75
N MET A 29 2.67 -1.90 -18.73
CA MET A 29 3.48 -0.71 -18.48
C MET A 29 2.96 0.50 -19.26
N GLY A 30 2.85 1.64 -18.58
CA GLY A 30 2.42 2.91 -19.16
C GLY A 30 1.40 3.64 -18.29
N TYR A 31 1.07 4.87 -18.70
CA TYR A 31 0.03 5.66 -18.06
C TYR A 31 -1.32 4.93 -18.16
N GLY A 32 -2.00 4.73 -17.03
CA GLY A 32 -3.28 4.03 -16.97
C GLY A 32 -3.22 2.56 -17.40
N SER A 33 -2.06 1.92 -17.25
CA SER A 33 -1.88 0.51 -17.60
C SER A 33 -2.64 -0.40 -16.63
N VAL A 34 -3.15 -1.53 -17.13
CA VAL A 34 -3.93 -2.49 -16.33
C VAL A 34 -3.39 -3.90 -16.53
N ALA A 35 -3.00 -4.55 -15.43
CA ALA A 35 -2.61 -5.96 -15.41
C ALA A 35 -3.63 -6.77 -14.60
N MET A 36 -4.13 -7.87 -15.16
CA MET A 36 -5.08 -8.76 -14.48
C MET A 36 -4.57 -10.19 -14.53
N GLY A 37 -4.63 -10.89 -13.40
CA GLY A 37 -4.22 -12.28 -13.28
C GLY A 37 -3.34 -12.53 -12.05
N TYR A 38 -3.24 -13.80 -11.67
CA TYR A 38 -2.38 -14.21 -10.55
C TYR A 38 -0.93 -13.74 -10.77
N GLY A 39 -0.38 -13.00 -9.81
CA GLY A 39 0.97 -12.43 -9.90
C GLY A 39 1.14 -11.36 -10.97
N SER A 40 0.07 -10.66 -11.33
CA SER A 40 0.11 -9.57 -12.32
C SER A 40 0.85 -8.33 -11.80
N ALA A 41 1.46 -7.56 -12.70
CA ALA A 41 2.16 -6.33 -12.37
C ALA A 41 1.79 -5.18 -13.31
N ALA A 42 1.40 -4.04 -12.74
CA ALA A 42 1.12 -2.82 -13.50
C ALA A 42 2.10 -1.71 -13.07
N MET A 43 2.71 -1.03 -14.04
CA MET A 43 3.65 0.06 -13.78
C MET A 43 3.27 1.31 -14.55
N GLY A 44 3.22 2.44 -13.87
CA GLY A 44 2.96 3.75 -14.45
C GLY A 44 1.92 4.54 -13.68
N TYR A 45 1.82 5.83 -14.00
CA TYR A 45 0.86 6.73 -13.39
C TYR A 45 -0.57 6.20 -13.55
N GLY A 46 -1.30 6.06 -12.45
CA GLY A 46 -2.68 5.56 -12.44
C GLY A 46 -2.81 4.11 -12.89
N SER A 47 -1.76 3.30 -12.76
CA SER A 47 -1.79 1.88 -13.13
C SER A 47 -2.59 1.04 -12.13
N ALA A 48 -3.15 -0.07 -12.60
CA ALA A 48 -3.94 -0.99 -11.77
C ALA A 48 -3.51 -2.45 -11.98
N ALA A 49 -3.23 -3.16 -10.89
CA ALA A 49 -2.97 -4.60 -10.91
C ALA A 49 -4.05 -5.32 -10.08
N MET A 50 -4.58 -6.42 -10.59
CA MET A 50 -5.68 -7.16 -9.96
C MET A 50 -5.37 -8.64 -9.83
N ASP A 51 -6.02 -9.28 -8.85
CA ASP A 51 -5.90 -10.67 -8.41
C ASP A 51 -4.77 -10.94 -7.39
N TYR A 52 -4.69 -12.21 -6.96
CA TYR A 52 -3.74 -12.67 -5.94
C TYR A 52 -2.30 -12.31 -6.31
N GLY A 53 -1.58 -11.72 -5.36
CA GLY A 53 -0.17 -11.34 -5.52
C GLY A 53 0.06 -10.24 -6.56
N SER A 54 -0.96 -9.41 -6.85
CA SER A 54 -0.85 -8.31 -7.79
C SER A 54 0.07 -7.19 -7.27
N ALA A 55 0.80 -6.54 -8.17
CA ALA A 55 1.70 -5.44 -7.82
C ALA A 55 1.45 -4.21 -8.69
N ALA A 56 1.22 -3.05 -8.10
CA ALA A 56 1.04 -1.79 -8.82
C ALA A 56 2.08 -0.77 -8.37
N MET A 57 2.72 -0.09 -9.33
CA MET A 57 3.79 0.87 -9.04
C MET A 57 3.57 2.23 -9.70
N ASP A 58 4.16 3.26 -9.07
CA ASP A 58 4.10 4.69 -9.38
C ASP A 58 2.91 5.44 -8.75
N TYR A 59 2.77 6.71 -9.15
CA TYR A 59 1.78 7.65 -8.64
C TYR A 59 0.35 7.17 -8.90
N GLY A 60 -0.47 7.17 -7.84
CA GLY A 60 -1.90 6.86 -7.94
C GLY A 60 -2.19 5.43 -8.40
N SER A 61 -1.25 4.52 -8.20
CA SER A 61 -1.38 3.11 -8.58
C SER A 61 -2.28 2.33 -7.60
N ALA A 62 -2.96 1.29 -8.08
CA ALA A 62 -3.85 0.46 -7.29
C ALA A 62 -3.57 -1.03 -7.46
N ALA A 63 -3.26 -1.73 -6.38
CA ALA A 63 -3.11 -3.19 -6.36
C ALA A 63 -4.28 -3.80 -5.56
N MET A 64 -5.00 -4.73 -6.17
CA MET A 64 -6.17 -5.38 -5.57
C MET A 64 -6.02 -6.89 -5.60
N GLY A 65 -6.16 -7.55 -4.46
CA GLY A 65 -6.06 -8.99 -4.32
C GLY A 65 -5.28 -9.41 -3.08
N SER A 66 -5.49 -10.65 -2.64
CA SER A 66 -4.76 -11.20 -1.49
C SER A 66 -3.24 -11.17 -1.76
N GLY A 67 -2.49 -10.60 -0.82
CA GLY A 67 -1.05 -10.36 -0.95
C GLY A 67 -0.66 -9.27 -1.95
N SER A 68 -1.58 -8.35 -2.27
CA SER A 68 -1.30 -7.25 -3.20
C SER A 68 -0.28 -6.26 -2.66
N ALA A 69 0.51 -5.64 -3.55
CA ALA A 69 1.54 -4.68 -3.21
C ALA A 69 1.44 -3.40 -4.05
N GLY A 70 1.31 -2.25 -3.39
CA GLY A 70 1.35 -0.92 -4.00
C GLY A 70 2.65 -0.21 -3.63
N MET A 71 3.34 0.40 -4.61
CA MET A 71 4.53 1.23 -4.36
C MET A 71 4.48 2.55 -5.13
N GLY A 72 4.60 3.68 -4.44
CA GLY A 72 4.59 5.01 -5.06
C GLY A 72 3.74 6.02 -4.32
N TYR A 73 3.64 7.23 -4.85
CA TYR A 73 2.87 8.31 -4.22
C TYR A 73 1.37 8.06 -4.36
N GLY A 74 0.63 8.09 -3.25
CA GLY A 74 -0.83 7.94 -3.24
C GLY A 74 -1.32 6.60 -3.78
N ASN A 75 -0.53 5.54 -3.62
CA ASN A 75 -0.93 4.21 -4.05
C ASN A 75 -1.95 3.59 -3.07
N THR A 76 -2.69 2.59 -3.54
CA THR A 76 -3.61 1.82 -2.71
C THR A 76 -3.38 0.32 -2.91
N ALA A 77 -3.26 -0.43 -1.82
CA ALA A 77 -3.25 -1.89 -1.81
C ALA A 77 -4.47 -2.39 -1.01
N MET A 78 -5.20 -3.36 -1.55
CA MET A 78 -6.43 -3.89 -0.92
C MET A 78 -6.42 -5.41 -0.80
N ASP A 79 -7.18 -5.90 0.17
CA ASP A 79 -7.37 -7.31 0.56
C ASP A 79 -6.31 -7.87 1.53
N TYR A 80 -6.53 -9.12 1.93
CA TYR A 80 -5.76 -9.85 2.92
C TYR A 80 -4.24 -9.74 2.68
N GLY A 81 -3.51 -9.24 3.67
CA GLY A 81 -2.05 -9.13 3.62
C GLY A 81 -1.53 -8.11 2.60
N SER A 82 -2.35 -7.11 2.24
CA SER A 82 -1.94 -6.04 1.34
C SER A 82 -0.82 -5.16 1.93
N ALA A 83 0.09 -4.68 1.08
CA ALA A 83 1.18 -3.80 1.47
C ALA A 83 1.23 -2.56 0.57
N ALA A 84 1.21 -1.38 1.17
CA ALA A 84 1.26 -0.10 0.48
C ALA A 84 2.49 0.70 0.97
N MET A 85 3.40 1.05 0.08
CA MET A 85 4.62 1.82 0.42
C MET A 85 4.68 3.11 -0.39
N GLY A 86 4.75 4.25 0.29
CA GLY A 86 4.93 5.56 -0.33
C GLY A 86 4.11 6.64 0.34
N TYR A 87 4.42 7.89 0.00
CA TYR A 87 3.72 9.05 0.55
C TYR A 87 2.20 8.94 0.32
N GLY A 88 1.41 9.04 1.39
CA GLY A 88 -0.05 8.98 1.32
C GLY A 88 -0.59 7.63 0.84
N SER A 89 0.18 6.55 0.99
CA SER A 89 -0.22 5.20 0.61
C SER A 89 -1.30 4.64 1.54
N VAL A 90 -2.19 3.81 0.99
CA VAL A 90 -3.30 3.21 1.74
C VAL A 90 -3.31 1.71 1.59
N ALA A 91 -3.24 0.97 2.70
CA ALA A 91 -3.41 -0.48 2.74
C ALA A 91 -4.72 -0.82 3.45
N MET A 92 -5.51 -1.75 2.92
CA MET A 92 -6.81 -2.13 3.48
C MET A 92 -6.95 -3.64 3.64
N ASP A 93 -7.79 -4.03 4.60
CA ASP A 93 -8.14 -5.38 5.04
C ASP A 93 -7.17 -6.02 6.07
N TYR A 94 -7.34 -7.32 6.34
CA TYR A 94 -6.66 -8.07 7.38
C TYR A 94 -5.15 -8.10 7.16
N GLY A 95 -4.38 -7.73 8.18
CA GLY A 95 -2.92 -7.74 8.13
C GLY A 95 -2.33 -6.75 7.12
N SER A 96 -3.09 -5.72 6.76
CA SER A 96 -2.64 -4.67 5.84
C SER A 96 -1.50 -3.85 6.43
N VAL A 97 -0.51 -3.50 5.62
CA VAL A 97 0.66 -2.70 6.04
C VAL A 97 0.81 -1.48 5.15
N ALA A 98 0.79 -0.29 5.74
CA ALA A 98 1.06 0.97 5.05
C ALA A 98 2.32 1.61 5.63
N MET A 99 3.22 2.10 4.77
CA MET A 99 4.48 2.75 5.19
C MET A 99 4.69 4.07 4.49
N ASP A 100 5.49 4.93 5.12
CA ASP A 100 5.85 6.31 4.76
C ASP A 100 4.85 7.39 5.22
N TYR A 101 5.23 8.64 4.95
CA TYR A 101 4.53 9.84 5.38
C TYR A 101 3.04 9.80 5.02
N GLY A 102 2.19 10.01 6.02
CA GLY A 102 0.74 10.10 5.83
C GLY A 102 0.10 8.78 5.36
N SER A 103 0.77 7.65 5.55
CA SER A 103 0.25 6.34 5.20
C SER A 103 -0.92 5.93 6.08
N ALA A 104 -1.87 5.16 5.53
CA ALA A 104 -3.04 4.68 6.26
C ALA A 104 -3.22 3.16 6.09
N ALA A 105 -3.29 2.43 7.20
CA ALA A 105 -3.60 1.01 7.20
C ALA A 105 -4.96 0.77 7.88
N MET A 106 -5.87 0.05 7.23
CA MET A 106 -7.21 -0.20 7.75
C MET A 106 -7.54 -1.69 7.73
N GLY A 107 -7.85 -2.27 8.89
CA GLY A 107 -8.28 -3.66 9.03
C GLY A 107 -7.79 -4.31 10.33
N TYR A 108 -8.15 -5.57 10.50
CA TYR A 108 -7.69 -6.36 11.66
C TYR A 108 -6.17 -6.54 11.59
N GLY A 109 -5.45 -6.21 12.67
CA GLY A 109 -3.99 -6.34 12.73
C GLY A 109 -3.25 -5.44 11.73
N SER A 110 -3.88 -4.36 11.27
CA SER A 110 -3.28 -3.42 10.32
C SER A 110 -2.14 -2.63 10.95
N VAL A 111 -1.09 -2.33 10.17
CA VAL A 111 0.10 -1.62 10.65
C VAL A 111 0.38 -0.43 9.75
N ALA A 112 0.41 0.78 10.33
CA ALA A 112 0.84 1.98 9.64
C ALA A 112 2.16 2.49 10.24
N MET A 113 3.12 2.89 9.41
CA MET A 113 4.44 3.35 9.87
C MET A 113 4.82 4.70 9.26
N ASP A 114 5.69 5.42 9.97
CA ASP A 114 6.23 6.77 9.67
C ASP A 114 5.34 7.95 10.12
N TYR A 115 5.77 9.17 9.82
CA TYR A 115 5.18 10.44 10.21
C TYR A 115 3.72 10.55 9.74
N GLY A 116 2.83 10.90 10.66
CA GLY A 116 1.41 11.12 10.36
C GLY A 116 0.68 9.85 9.91
N SER A 117 1.23 8.66 10.20
CA SER A 117 0.62 7.38 9.84
C SER A 117 -0.63 7.07 10.67
N ALA A 118 -1.64 6.48 10.05
CA ALA A 118 -2.90 6.13 10.71
C ALA A 118 -3.22 4.65 10.55
N ALA A 119 -3.42 3.95 11.67
CA ALA A 119 -3.89 2.56 11.67
C ALA A 119 -5.29 2.46 12.26
N MET A 120 -6.21 1.75 11.61
CA MET A 120 -7.59 1.59 12.07
C MET A 120 -8.03 0.14 12.03
N GLY A 121 -8.53 -0.39 13.15
CA GLY A 121 -9.06 -1.74 13.25
C GLY A 121 -8.68 -2.45 14.54
N TYR A 122 -9.23 -3.65 14.75
CA TYR A 122 -8.90 -4.47 15.90
C TYR A 122 -7.42 -4.85 15.90
N GLY A 123 -6.71 -4.62 17.00
CA GLY A 123 -5.28 -4.96 17.11
C GLY A 123 -4.36 -4.18 16.17
N SER A 124 -4.81 -3.03 15.65
CA SER A 124 -4.03 -2.20 14.72
C SER A 124 -2.88 -1.47 15.41
N ALA A 125 -1.79 -1.20 14.70
CA ALA A 125 -0.62 -0.51 15.24
C ALA A 125 -0.17 0.64 14.34
N ALA A 126 0.07 1.82 14.92
CA ALA A 126 0.59 2.98 14.19
C ALA A 126 1.91 3.45 14.79
N MET A 127 2.99 3.51 14.00
CA MET A 127 4.34 3.84 14.46
C MET A 127 4.94 5.03 13.70
N GLY A 128 4.91 6.24 14.26
CA GLY A 128 5.71 7.36 13.77
C GLY A 128 5.23 8.70 14.33
N TYR A 129 6.02 9.77 14.20
CA TYR A 129 5.64 11.04 14.83
C TYR A 129 4.27 11.50 14.33
N GLY A 130 3.35 11.79 15.26
CA GLY A 130 1.97 12.14 14.91
C GLY A 130 1.11 10.95 14.45
N SER A 131 1.53 9.70 14.74
CA SER A 131 0.76 8.52 14.38
C SER A 131 -0.49 8.33 15.24
N ALA A 132 -1.55 7.78 14.65
CA ALA A 132 -2.81 7.51 15.33
C ALA A 132 -3.23 6.06 15.09
N ALA A 133 -3.65 5.38 16.15
CA ALA A 133 -4.22 4.04 16.07
C ALA A 133 -5.63 4.06 16.68
N MET A 134 -6.62 3.53 15.96
CA MET A 134 -8.01 3.49 16.40
C MET A 134 -8.60 2.08 16.29
N GLY A 135 -9.13 1.56 17.38
CA GLY A 135 -9.82 0.27 17.41
C GLY A 135 -9.65 -0.43 18.75
N TYR A 136 -10.35 -1.56 18.92
CA TYR A 136 -10.15 -2.37 20.11
C TYR A 136 -8.75 -3.01 20.08
N GLY A 137 -7.96 -2.81 21.14
CA GLY A 137 -6.59 -3.33 21.20
C GLY A 137 -5.59 -2.62 20.29
N SER A 138 -5.92 -1.44 19.75
CA SER A 138 -5.00 -0.68 18.88
C SER A 138 -3.89 0.04 19.68
N ALA A 139 -2.70 0.19 19.08
CA ALA A 139 -1.55 0.84 19.70
C ALA A 139 -0.90 1.88 18.79
N ALA A 140 -0.86 3.15 19.22
CA ALA A 140 -0.03 4.18 18.60
C ALA A 140 1.29 4.31 19.38
N MET A 141 2.43 4.08 18.73
CA MET A 141 3.72 3.90 19.42
C MET A 141 4.63 5.12 19.45
N VAL A 142 4.29 6.27 18.89
CA VAL A 142 5.29 7.36 18.73
C VAL A 142 4.86 8.68 19.36
N ALA A 143 4.48 8.58 20.63
CA ALA A 143 4.39 9.72 21.55
C ALA A 143 4.73 9.32 23.00
N ARG A 144 4.58 8.05 23.37
CA ARG A 144 4.74 7.64 24.77
C ARG A 144 6.18 7.46 25.21
N LEU A 145 7.07 6.92 24.38
CA LEU A 145 8.47 6.70 24.79
C LEU A 145 9.23 8.02 24.96
N TRP A 146 9.12 8.96 24.03
CA TRP A 146 9.79 10.27 24.13
C TRP A 146 9.17 11.15 25.23
N ALA A 147 7.85 11.13 25.42
CA ALA A 147 7.21 11.82 26.53
C ALA A 147 7.56 11.18 27.89
N MET A 148 7.70 9.85 27.97
CA MET A 148 8.16 9.16 29.18
C MET A 148 9.62 9.48 29.47
N VAL A 149 10.50 9.47 28.47
CA VAL A 149 11.92 9.82 28.61
C VAL A 149 12.08 11.30 28.99
N ALA A 150 11.35 12.21 28.35
CA ALA A 150 11.37 13.63 28.69
C ALA A 150 10.83 13.90 30.11
N ARG A 151 9.77 13.19 30.54
CA ARG A 151 9.27 13.28 31.92
C ARG A 151 10.24 12.71 32.95
N LEU A 152 10.90 11.59 32.64
CA LEU A 152 11.89 10.99 33.52
C LEU A 152 13.12 11.90 33.65
N TRP A 153 13.57 12.49 32.54
CA TRP A 153 14.70 13.42 32.54
C TRP A 153 14.38 14.72 33.32
N ALA A 154 13.17 15.27 33.18
CA ALA A 154 12.71 16.44 33.95
C ALA A 154 12.42 16.15 35.44
N MET A 155 12.44 14.89 35.88
CA MET A 155 12.37 14.51 37.30
C MET A 155 13.77 14.33 37.91
N VAL A 156 14.81 14.20 37.08
CA VAL A 156 16.19 13.88 37.51
C VAL A 156 17.15 15.06 37.26
N VAL A 157 16.66 16.15 36.66
CA VAL A 157 17.27 17.49 36.60
C VAL A 157 16.34 18.47 37.31
#